data_AF-A0A934DCW2-F1
#
_entry.id   AF-A0A934DCW2-F1
#
_cell.length_a   1.000
_cell.length_b   1.000
_cell.length_c   1.000
_cell.angle_alpha   90.00
_cell.angle_beta   90.00
_cell.angle_gamma   90.00
#
_symmetry.space_group_name_H-M   'P 1'
#
loop_
_entity.id
_entity.type
_entity.pdbx_description
1 polymer ?
#
loop_
_entity_poly.entity_id
_entity_poly.type
_entity_poly.pdbx_seq_one_letter_code
_entity_poly.pdbx_strand_id
1 'polypeptide(L)'
;MRTERAILIAFFGNYLINNVVAAVVALLGLGGNATLQYVVYFVLAAAAVIIFTWWYLKGGDKGNAMKDAAIFAGVAFLTAVVTAFVSGISGVLTQTGSFSQLVAVLPNFWPFLWNWSTLALLAYWIVPAALAGWWLQRGAKPAMSSAAPRPMV
;
A
#
# COMPACT_ATOMS: atom_id res chain seq x y z
N MET A 1 -12.41 -8.47 11.28
CA MET A 1 -12.26 -7.03 11.62
C MET A 1 -10.91 -6.41 11.19
N ARG A 2 -9.75 -7.01 11.49
CA ARG A 2 -8.44 -6.44 11.06
C ARG A 2 -8.26 -6.43 9.53
N THR A 3 -8.60 -7.52 8.84
CA THR A 3 -8.45 -7.60 7.38
C THR A 3 -9.40 -6.68 6.62
N GLU A 4 -10.68 -6.55 7.01
CA GLU A 4 -11.59 -5.59 6.34
C GLU A 4 -11.10 -4.16 6.51
N ARG A 5 -10.59 -3.80 7.69
CA ARG A 5 -9.96 -2.50 7.93
C ARG A 5 -8.73 -2.29 7.07
N ALA A 6 -7.90 -3.33 6.88
CA ALA A 6 -6.73 -3.26 5.99
C ALA A 6 -7.17 -3.02 4.53
N ILE A 7 -8.20 -3.72 4.05
CA ILE A 7 -8.76 -3.55 2.70
C ILE A 7 -9.31 -2.13 2.51
N LEU A 8 -10.09 -1.62 3.47
CA LEU A 8 -10.65 -0.27 3.38
C LEU A 8 -9.55 0.80 3.37
N ILE A 9 -8.58 0.70 4.29
CA ILE A 9 -7.45 1.64 4.33
C ILE A 9 -6.61 1.54 3.05
N ALA A 10 -6.39 0.33 2.53
CA ALA A 10 -5.68 0.13 1.27
C ALA A 10 -6.43 0.72 0.08
N PHE A 11 -7.75 0.55 0.01
CA PHE A 11 -8.57 1.09 -1.07
C PHE A 11 -8.55 2.62 -1.06
N PHE A 12 -8.80 3.24 0.10
CA PHE A 12 -8.70 4.68 0.26
C PHE A 12 -7.29 5.19 0.01
N GLY A 13 -6.27 4.48 0.52
CA GLY A 13 -4.88 4.85 0.33
C GLY A 13 -4.46 4.79 -1.14
N ASN A 14 -4.87 3.75 -1.86
CA ASN A 14 -4.63 3.62 -3.29
C ASN A 14 -5.34 4.73 -4.08
N TYR A 15 -6.59 5.05 -3.74
CA TYR A 15 -7.30 6.17 -4.36
C TYR A 15 -6.60 7.52 -4.10
N LEU A 16 -6.15 7.76 -2.86
CA LEU A 16 -5.53 9.02 -2.45
C LEU A 16 -4.14 9.17 -3.09
N ILE A 17 -3.35 8.10 -3.17
CA ILE A 17 -2.06 8.09 -3.87
C ILE A 17 -2.27 8.37 -5.37
N ASN A 18 -3.17 7.65 -6.03
CA ASN A 18 -3.33 7.79 -7.48
C ASN A 18 -3.97 9.12 -7.92
N ASN A 19 -4.75 9.79 -7.05
CA ASN A 19 -5.40 11.05 -7.40
C ASN A 19 -4.74 12.26 -6.75
N VAL A 20 -4.54 12.24 -5.43
CA VAL A 20 -4.05 13.40 -4.68
C VAL A 20 -2.54 13.55 -4.81
N VAL A 21 -1.78 12.46 -4.63
CA VAL A 21 -0.31 12.54 -4.80
C VAL A 21 0.04 12.85 -6.27
N ALA A 22 -0.66 12.23 -7.22
CA ALA A 22 -0.51 12.56 -8.64
C ALA A 22 -0.80 14.05 -8.93
N ALA A 23 -1.89 14.59 -8.39
CA ALA A 23 -2.23 16.01 -8.54
C ALA A 23 -1.19 16.94 -7.90
N VAL A 24 -0.68 16.61 -6.71
CA VAL A 24 0.39 17.37 -6.06
C VAL A 24 1.66 17.38 -6.93
N VAL A 25 2.05 16.23 -7.46
CA VAL A 25 3.22 16.13 -8.36
C VAL A 25 3.02 16.96 -9.63
N ALA A 26 1.81 16.95 -10.20
CA ALA A 26 1.48 17.76 -11.36
C ALA A 26 1.57 19.27 -11.06
N LEU A 27 1.13 19.71 -9.87
CA LEU A 27 1.20 21.10 -9.42
C LEU A 27 2.62 21.61 -9.17
N LEU A 28 3.58 20.73 -8.89
CA LEU A 28 4.98 21.11 -8.69
C LEU A 28 5.67 21.59 -9.99
N GLY A 29 4.97 21.58 -11.12
CA GLY A 29 5.47 22.20 -12.35
C GLY A 29 6.73 21.51 -12.90
N LEU A 30 6.99 20.25 -12.52
CA LEU A 30 8.14 19.47 -12.94
C LEU A 30 8.04 19.01 -14.42
N GLY A 31 7.22 19.69 -15.22
CA GLY A 31 6.95 19.39 -16.62
C GLY A 31 8.25 19.43 -17.43
N GLY A 32 8.58 18.32 -18.08
CA GLY A 32 9.79 18.17 -18.91
C GLY A 32 10.84 17.20 -18.36
N ASN A 33 10.78 16.83 -17.08
CA ASN A 33 11.63 15.80 -16.50
C ASN A 33 10.80 14.66 -15.89
N ALA A 34 10.45 13.68 -16.74
CA ALA A 34 9.65 12.52 -16.36
C ALA A 34 10.27 11.71 -15.21
N THR A 35 11.60 11.63 -15.14
CA THR A 35 12.32 10.93 -14.07
C THR A 35 12.09 11.62 -12.73
N LEU A 36 12.21 12.94 -12.67
CA LEU A 36 12.03 13.69 -11.44
C LEU A 36 10.58 13.63 -10.94
N GLN A 37 9.61 13.74 -11.86
CA GLN A 37 8.19 13.54 -11.52
C GLN A 37 7.93 12.18 -10.89
N TYR A 38 8.50 11.12 -11.47
CA TYR A 38 8.34 9.75 -10.98
C TYR A 38 8.95 9.57 -9.58
N VAL A 39 10.14 10.12 -9.34
CA VAL A 39 10.80 10.06 -8.02
C VAL A 39 9.97 10.78 -6.96
N VAL A 40 9.50 11.99 -7.24
CA VAL A 40 8.69 12.76 -6.27
C VAL A 40 7.38 12.06 -5.98
N TYR A 41 6.71 11.50 -7.00
CA TYR A 41 5.53 10.67 -6.82
C TYR A 41 5.80 9.49 -5.89
N PHE A 42 6.89 8.74 -6.14
CA PHE A 42 7.24 7.57 -5.36
C PHE A 42 7.50 7.91 -3.88
N VAL A 43 8.21 9.01 -3.61
CA VAL A 43 8.50 9.46 -2.25
C VAL A 43 7.22 9.85 -1.50
N LEU A 44 6.32 10.61 -2.15
CA LEU A 44 5.05 11.01 -1.55
C LEU A 44 4.12 9.82 -1.33
N ALA A 45 4.08 8.88 -2.28
CA ALA A 45 3.33 7.63 -2.14
C ALA A 45 3.86 6.81 -0.96
N ALA A 46 5.17 6.67 -0.81
CA ALA A 46 5.79 5.99 0.31
C ALA A 46 5.44 6.63 1.65
N ALA A 47 5.45 7.97 1.73
CA ALA A 47 5.04 8.70 2.93
C ALA A 47 3.57 8.43 3.29
N ALA A 48 2.67 8.43 2.30
CA ALA A 48 1.27 8.09 2.50
C ALA A 48 1.10 6.65 3.03
N VAL A 49 1.84 5.69 2.48
CA VAL A 49 1.84 4.29 2.96
C VAL A 49 2.31 4.18 4.41
N ILE A 50 3.32 4.95 4.82
CA ILE A 50 3.76 4.99 6.24
C ILE A 50 2.61 5.44 7.14
N ILE A 51 1.93 6.52 6.76
CA ILE A 51 0.80 7.07 7.53
C ILE A 51 -0.33 6.04 7.63
N PHE A 52 -0.71 5.40 6.52
CA PHE A 52 -1.76 4.40 6.49
C PHE A 52 -1.39 3.15 7.29
N THR A 53 -0.15 2.68 7.17
CA THR A 53 0.35 1.53 7.93
C THR A 53 0.34 1.85 9.42
N TRP A 54 0.85 3.02 9.82
CA TRP A 54 0.82 3.48 11.20
C TRP A 54 -0.62 3.55 11.73
N TRP A 55 -1.55 4.08 10.94
CA TRP A 55 -2.94 4.18 11.33
C TRP A 55 -3.60 2.80 11.47
N TYR A 56 -3.31 1.87 10.55
CA TYR A 56 -3.76 0.48 10.64
C TYR A 56 -3.26 -0.20 11.93
N LEU A 57 -1.98 0.00 12.27
CA LEU A 57 -1.36 -0.57 13.46
C LEU A 57 -1.76 0.13 14.77
N LYS A 58 -2.36 1.33 14.69
CA LYS A 58 -2.85 2.09 15.85
C LYS A 58 -3.88 1.27 16.61
N GLY A 59 -3.57 0.97 17.89
CA GLY A 59 -4.41 0.16 18.78
C GLY A 59 -4.16 -1.35 18.71
N GLY A 60 -3.17 -1.80 17.93
CA GLY A 60 -2.74 -3.20 17.87
C GLY A 60 -1.66 -3.55 18.90
N ASP A 61 -1.37 -4.85 19.00
CA ASP A 61 -0.23 -5.35 19.78
C ASP A 61 1.10 -4.96 19.09
N LYS A 62 1.86 -4.07 19.75
CA LYS A 62 3.14 -3.59 19.23
C LYS A 62 4.19 -4.69 19.12
N GLY A 63 4.08 -5.77 19.92
CA GLY A 63 4.97 -6.92 19.84
C GLY A 63 4.89 -7.66 18.50
N ASN A 64 3.75 -7.54 17.82
CA ASN A 64 3.47 -8.16 16.53
C ASN A 64 3.44 -7.16 15.36
N ALA A 65 3.89 -5.92 15.56
CA ALA A 65 3.74 -4.84 14.59
C ALA A 65 4.37 -5.13 13.21
N MET A 66 5.51 -5.84 13.14
CA MET A 66 6.10 -6.25 11.85
C MET A 66 5.24 -7.27 11.09
N LYS A 67 4.68 -8.26 11.80
CA LYS A 67 3.79 -9.25 11.18
C LYS A 67 2.52 -8.58 10.67
N ASP A 68 1.94 -7.69 11.48
CA ASP A 68 0.75 -6.95 11.11
C ASP A 68 1.02 -5.98 9.94
N ALA A 69 2.19 -5.34 9.90
CA ALA A 69 2.63 -4.49 8.79
C ALA A 69 2.80 -5.29 7.49
N ALA A 70 3.38 -6.49 7.56
CA ALA A 70 3.52 -7.37 6.40
C ALA A 70 2.15 -7.81 5.85
N ILE A 71 1.20 -8.13 6.73
CA ILE A 71 -0.18 -8.45 6.33
C ILE A 71 -0.84 -7.25 5.66
N PHE A 72 -0.71 -6.06 6.25
CA PHE A 72 -1.23 -4.83 5.66
C PHE A 72 -0.63 -4.57 4.27
N ALA A 73 0.69 -4.64 4.15
CA ALA A 73 1.38 -4.42 2.88
C ALA A 73 0.94 -5.40 1.79
N GLY A 74 0.81 -6.69 2.13
CA GLY A 74 0.34 -7.71 1.20
C GLY A 74 -1.10 -7.46 0.75
N VAL A 75 -2.00 -7.18 1.69
CA VAL A 75 -3.41 -6.85 1.38
C VAL A 75 -3.49 -5.58 0.55
N ALA A 76 -2.69 -4.57 0.88
CA ALA A 76 -2.71 -3.29 0.18
C ALA A 76 -2.17 -3.39 -1.24
N PHE A 77 -1.07 -4.12 -1.43
CA PHE A 77 -0.53 -4.44 -2.74
C PHE A 77 -1.57 -5.18 -3.61
N LEU A 78 -2.18 -6.24 -3.08
CA LEU A 78 -3.21 -6.99 -3.81
C LEU A 78 -4.41 -6.11 -4.16
N THR A 79 -4.87 -5.28 -3.21
CA THR A 79 -5.96 -4.33 -3.44
C THR A 79 -5.61 -3.33 -4.55
N ALA A 80 -4.38 -2.83 -4.57
CA ALA A 80 -3.90 -1.91 -5.60
C ALA A 80 -3.84 -2.59 -6.98
N VAL A 81 -3.35 -3.84 -7.05
CA VAL A 81 -3.34 -4.64 -8.29
C VAL A 81 -4.75 -4.87 -8.83
N VAL A 82 -5.69 -5.27 -7.97
CA VAL A 82 -7.10 -5.47 -8.35
C VAL A 82 -7.73 -4.15 -8.80
N THR A 83 -7.44 -3.05 -8.11
CA THR A 83 -7.94 -1.72 -8.50
C THR A 83 -7.40 -1.34 -9.88
N ALA A 84 -6.11 -1.53 -10.15
CA ALA A 84 -5.51 -1.26 -11.45
C ALA A 84 -6.13 -2.10 -12.57
N PHE A 85 -6.42 -3.38 -12.31
CA PHE A 85 -7.11 -4.26 -13.24
C PHE A 85 -8.52 -3.76 -13.57
N VAL A 86 -9.31 -3.48 -12.54
CA VAL A 86 -10.69 -2.98 -12.69
C VAL A 86 -10.70 -1.63 -13.41
N SER A 87 -9.81 -0.70 -13.04
CA SER A 87 -9.66 0.57 -13.75
C SER A 87 -9.27 0.39 -15.22
N GLY A 88 -8.42 -0.58 -15.54
CA GLY A 88 -8.08 -0.91 -16.93
C GLY A 88 -9.29 -1.42 -17.73
N ILE A 89 -10.06 -2.35 -17.17
CA ILE A 89 -11.32 -2.85 -17.75
C ILE A 89 -12.32 -1.70 -17.95
N SER A 90 -12.54 -0.89 -16.92
CA SER A 90 -13.46 0.26 -16.97
C SER A 90 -13.02 1.29 -18.01
N GLY A 91 -11.72 1.56 -18.13
CA GLY A 91 -11.16 2.46 -19.13
C GLY A 91 -11.45 1.98 -20.56
N VAL A 92 -11.22 0.69 -20.84
CA VAL A 92 -11.54 0.11 -22.15
C VAL A 92 -13.04 0.20 -22.43
N LEU A 93 -13.90 -0.19 -21.48
CA LEU A 93 -15.35 -0.09 -21.67
C LEU A 93 -15.82 1.33 -21.93
N THR A 94 -15.24 2.32 -21.25
CA THR A 94 -15.63 3.73 -21.38
C THR A 94 -15.16 4.32 -22.71
N GLN A 95 -13.98 3.90 -23.20
CA GLN A 95 -13.43 4.40 -24.47
C GLN A 95 -14.03 3.71 -25.69
N THR A 96 -14.39 2.44 -25.59
CA THR A 96 -14.71 1.60 -26.75
C THR A 96 -16.17 1.14 -26.79
N GLY A 97 -16.88 1.22 -25.66
CA GLY A 97 -18.28 0.83 -25.54
C GLY A 97 -18.56 -0.66 -25.76
N SER A 98 -17.52 -1.49 -25.88
CA SER A 98 -17.66 -2.90 -26.28
C SER A 98 -17.03 -3.88 -25.29
N PHE A 99 -17.85 -4.83 -24.83
CA PHE A 99 -17.40 -5.96 -24.02
C PHE A 99 -16.48 -6.92 -24.79
N SER A 100 -16.57 -7.00 -26.13
CA SER A 100 -15.69 -7.89 -26.91
C SER A 100 -14.23 -7.44 -26.85
N GLN A 101 -13.98 -6.15 -26.61
CA GLN A 101 -12.63 -5.61 -26.47
C GLN A 101 -12.04 -5.86 -25.07
N LEU A 102 -12.83 -6.28 -24.08
CA LEU A 102 -12.31 -6.71 -22.79
C LEU A 102 -11.43 -7.95 -22.88
N VAL A 103 -11.68 -8.82 -23.87
CA VAL A 103 -10.86 -10.01 -24.11
C VAL A 103 -9.41 -9.63 -24.46
N ALA A 104 -9.19 -8.42 -24.99
CA ALA A 104 -7.85 -7.89 -25.24
C ALA A 104 -7.15 -7.33 -23.98
N VAL A 105 -7.85 -7.15 -22.86
CA VAL A 105 -7.28 -6.63 -21.61
C VAL A 105 -6.51 -7.72 -20.87
N LEU A 106 -7.06 -8.93 -20.80
CA LEU A 106 -6.43 -10.05 -20.06
C LEU A 106 -4.99 -10.36 -20.54
N PRO A 107 -4.71 -10.47 -21.85
CA PRO A 107 -3.37 -10.74 -22.35
C PRO A 107 -2.36 -9.62 -22.04
N ASN A 108 -2.83 -8.37 -21.96
CA ASN A 108 -1.99 -7.20 -21.67
C ASN A 108 -1.77 -6.99 -20.17
N PHE A 109 -2.63 -7.56 -19.31
CA PHE A 109 -2.50 -7.44 -17.87
C PHE A 109 -1.36 -8.31 -17.31
N TRP A 110 -1.11 -9.48 -17.90
CA TRP A 110 -0.03 -10.35 -17.44
C TRP A 110 1.36 -9.71 -17.60
N PRO A 111 1.73 -9.12 -18.77
CA PRO A 111 2.95 -8.33 -18.90
C PRO A 111 3.00 -7.13 -17.95
N PHE A 112 1.87 -6.49 -17.66
CA PHE A 112 1.80 -5.40 -16.69
C PHE A 112 2.25 -5.85 -15.29
N LEU A 113 1.82 -7.03 -14.84
CA LEU A 113 2.25 -7.59 -13.55
C LEU A 113 3.77 -7.85 -13.47
N TRP A 114 4.43 -8.10 -14.61
CA TRP A 114 5.88 -8.33 -14.70
C TRP A 114 6.69 -7.06 -15.06
N ASN A 115 6.03 -5.92 -15.20
CA ASN A 115 6.69 -4.66 -15.53
C ASN A 115 7.34 -4.02 -14.28
N TRP A 116 8.37 -3.22 -14.50
CA TRP A 116 9.00 -2.32 -13.52
C TRP A 116 7.99 -1.48 -12.75
N SER A 117 6.88 -1.07 -13.38
CA SER A 117 5.79 -0.34 -12.71
C SER A 117 5.15 -1.16 -11.57
N THR A 118 4.95 -2.46 -11.76
CA THR A 118 4.40 -3.34 -10.71
C THR A 118 5.44 -3.62 -9.64
N LEU A 119 6.71 -3.71 -10.00
CA LEU A 119 7.81 -3.81 -9.03
C LEU A 119 7.91 -2.56 -8.16
N ALA A 120 7.80 -1.38 -8.76
CA ALA A 120 7.75 -0.12 -8.02
C ALA A 120 6.50 -0.04 -7.14
N LEU A 121 5.35 -0.53 -7.64
CA LEU A 121 4.12 -0.63 -6.86
C LEU A 121 4.29 -1.50 -5.62
N LEU A 122 4.90 -2.67 -5.81
CA LEU A 122 5.26 -3.57 -4.71
C LEU A 122 6.21 -2.87 -3.73
N ALA A 123 7.24 -2.19 -4.24
CA ALA A 123 8.25 -1.55 -3.42
C ALA A 123 7.68 -0.43 -2.53
N TYR A 124 6.87 0.49 -3.07
CA TYR A 124 6.32 1.58 -2.27
C TYR A 124 5.22 1.13 -1.30
N TRP A 125 4.60 -0.04 -1.50
CA TRP A 125 3.68 -0.61 -0.51
C TRP A 125 4.42 -1.38 0.59
N ILE A 126 5.41 -2.20 0.23
CA ILE A 126 6.08 -3.09 1.18
C ILE A 126 7.14 -2.36 2.02
N VAL A 127 8.06 -1.63 1.38
CA VAL A 127 9.19 -1.02 2.08
C VAL A 127 8.72 -0.03 3.16
N PRO A 128 7.81 0.92 2.87
CA PRO A 128 7.41 1.91 3.86
C PRO A 128 6.52 1.31 4.95
N ALA A 129 5.71 0.29 4.62
CA ALA A 129 4.95 -0.45 5.63
C ALA A 129 5.86 -1.22 6.58
N ALA A 130 6.88 -1.91 6.06
CA ALA A 130 7.87 -2.61 6.86
C ALA A 130 8.65 -1.65 7.77
N LEU A 131 9.05 -0.48 7.24
CA LEU A 131 9.69 0.58 8.04
C LEU A 131 8.79 1.06 9.18
N ALA A 132 7.51 1.30 8.91
CA ALA A 132 6.54 1.70 9.93
C ALA A 132 6.33 0.62 11.00
N GLY A 133 6.19 -0.65 10.59
CA GLY A 133 6.05 -1.80 11.49
C GLY A 133 7.27 -1.99 12.39
N TRP A 134 8.47 -1.91 11.80
CA TRP A 134 9.74 -2.02 12.51
C TRP A 134 9.93 -0.91 13.54
N TRP A 135 9.63 0.34 13.14
CA TRP A 135 9.73 1.50 14.04
C TRP A 135 8.78 1.37 15.24
N LEU A 136 7.55 0.91 15.01
CA LEU A 136 6.57 0.68 16.07
C LEU A 136 6.94 -0.49 16.99
N GLN A 137 7.50 -1.57 16.44
CA GLN A 137 7.92 -2.73 17.23
C GLN A 137 9.08 -2.40 18.16
N ARG A 138 10.04 -1.58 17.72
CA ARG A 138 11.15 -1.08 18.56
C ARG A 138 10.67 -0.25 19.76
N GLY A 139 9.54 0.43 19.60
CA GLY A 139 8.91 1.20 20.69
C GLY A 139 8.10 0.35 21.67
N ALA A 140 7.97 -0.96 21.47
CA ALA A 140 7.31 -1.87 22.40
C ALA A 140 8.29 -2.23 23.52
N LYS A 141 8.10 -1.67 24.72
CA LYS A 141 8.82 -2.16 25.91
C LYS A 141 8.51 -3.65 26.09
N PRO A 142 9.49 -4.52 26.39
CA PRO A 142 9.22 -5.91 26.71
C PRO A 142 8.21 -5.92 27.87
N ALA A 143 7.11 -6.65 27.72
CA ALA A 143 6.21 -6.89 28.84
C ALA A 143 7.04 -7.54 29.93
N MET A 144 7.31 -6.80 31.01
CA MET A 144 8.00 -7.31 32.18
C MET A 144 7.16 -8.49 32.66
N SER A 145 7.69 -9.70 32.50
CA SER A 145 7.11 -10.91 33.06
C SER A 145 7.05 -10.69 34.56
N SER A 146 5.90 -10.24 35.06
CA SER A 146 5.58 -10.22 36.47
C SER A 146 5.29 -11.66 36.89
N ALA A 147 6.32 -12.50 36.83
CA ALA A 147 6.39 -13.71 37.63
C ALA A 147 6.57 -13.25 39.07
N ALA A 148 5.46 -12.88 39.71
CA ALA A 148 5.43 -12.75 41.16
C ALA A 148 5.91 -14.10 41.75
N PRO A 149 6.92 -14.12 42.63
CA PRO A 149 7.24 -15.34 43.36
C PRO A 149 5.99 -15.75 44.13
N ARG A 150 5.47 -16.95 43.87
CA ARG A 150 4.41 -17.52 44.71
C ARG A 150 4.96 -17.58 46.15
N PRO A 151 4.27 -17.00 47.15
CA PRO A 151 4.64 -17.25 48.53
C PRO A 151 4.45 -18.75 48.79
N MET A 152 5.53 -19.41 49.20
CA MET A 152 5.43 -20.74 49.78
C MET A 152 4.83 -20.57 51.18
N VAL A 153 3.60 -21.05 51.35
CA VAL A 153 2.99 -21.34 52.66
C VAL A 153 2.75 -22.83 52.70
#